data_AF-A0A849ZF72-F1
#
_entry.id   AF-A0A849ZF72-F1
#
_cell.length_a   1.000
_cell.length_b   1.000
_cell.length_c   1.000
_cell.angle_alpha   90.00
_cell.angle_beta   90.00
_cell.angle_gamma   90.00
#
_symmetry.space_group_name_H-M   'P 1'
#
loop_
_entity.id
_entity.type
_entity.pdbx_description
1 polymer ?
#
loop_
_entity_poly.entity_id
_entity_poly.type
_entity_poly.pdbx_seq_one_letter_code
_entity_poly.pdbx_strand_id
1 'polypeptide(L)'
;MPATIDYVKENELVAFAILGVLLVLFIAWPRGEARNPRRRGPEGPPHPYRRAAPRGASRSEEESPQDRLAWAAPEEDVIPSRIVEQATRTGRRWEAIAFLESEIAHAPDPDLAYLLARTLAEHGDPAGAERWLFTAARFGQRDLERARTDVAFAAVRDRPEWPKIEAALAGD
;
A
#
# COMPACT_ATOMS: atom_id res chain seq x y z
N MET A 1 43.49 -7.59 18.17
CA MET A 1 42.63 -6.77 17.28
C MET A 1 43.38 -6.66 15.95
N PRO A 2 42.80 -7.10 14.81
CA PRO A 2 41.60 -6.50 14.21
C PRO A 2 40.55 -7.51 13.67
N ALA A 3 39.27 -7.11 13.64
CA ALA A 3 38.17 -7.85 13.01
C ALA A 3 37.13 -6.87 12.45
N THR A 4 37.55 -6.05 11.49
CA THR A 4 36.70 -4.96 10.97
C THR A 4 36.69 -4.85 9.44
N ILE A 5 37.09 -5.92 8.71
CA ILE A 5 37.25 -5.87 7.25
C ILE A 5 36.24 -6.74 6.48
N ASP A 6 35.46 -7.61 7.12
CA ASP A 6 34.54 -8.51 6.39
C ASP A 6 33.14 -7.92 6.11
N TYR A 7 32.66 -6.93 6.87
CA TYR A 7 31.28 -6.42 6.71
C TYR A 7 31.01 -5.57 5.46
N VAL A 8 32.06 -5.01 4.84
CA VAL A 8 31.88 -4.10 3.70
C VAL A 8 31.63 -4.88 2.40
N LYS A 9 32.17 -6.09 2.27
CA LYS A 9 32.06 -6.88 1.03
C LYS A 9 30.69 -7.54 0.85
N GLU A 10 30.00 -7.89 1.94
CA GLU A 10 28.64 -8.47 1.85
C GLU A 10 27.60 -7.43 1.40
N ASN A 11 27.73 -6.18 1.83
CA ASN A 11 26.79 -5.12 1.46
C ASN A 11 26.87 -4.73 -0.03
N GLU A 12 28.05 -4.77 -0.64
CA GLU A 12 28.20 -4.49 -2.07
C GLU A 12 27.54 -5.58 -2.93
N LEU A 13 27.69 -6.85 -2.55
CA LEU A 13 27.09 -7.98 -3.26
C LEU A 13 25.55 -7.95 -3.24
N VAL A 14 24.96 -7.57 -2.10
CA VAL A 14 23.50 -7.40 -1.99
C VAL A 14 23.03 -6.20 -2.83
N ALA A 15 23.76 -5.09 -2.81
CA ALA A 15 23.43 -3.92 -3.61
C ALA A 15 23.44 -4.22 -5.12
N PHE A 16 24.44 -4.97 -5.61
CA PHE A 16 24.50 -5.37 -7.02
C PHE A 16 23.38 -6.35 -7.40
N ALA A 17 22.99 -7.25 -6.51
CA ALA A 17 21.87 -8.16 -6.75
C ALA A 17 20.53 -7.41 -6.88
N ILE A 18 20.29 -6.42 -6.00
CA ILE A 18 19.09 -5.58 -6.05
C ILE A 18 19.07 -4.74 -7.33
N LEU A 19 20.21 -4.14 -7.70
CA LEU A 19 20.30 -3.32 -8.92
C LEU A 19 20.05 -4.15 -10.19
N GLY A 20 20.55 -5.39 -10.21
CA GLY A 20 20.33 -6.33 -11.32
C GLY A 20 18.86 -6.70 -11.50
N VAL A 21 18.15 -6.96 -10.39
CA VAL A 21 16.70 -7.27 -10.42
C VAL A 21 15.89 -6.06 -10.90
N LEU A 22 16.22 -4.86 -10.43
CA LEU A 22 15.55 -3.63 -10.86
C LEU A 22 15.78 -3.33 -12.36
N LEU A 23 16.98 -3.59 -12.88
CA LEU A 23 17.30 -3.39 -14.29
C LEU A 23 16.51 -4.36 -15.19
N VAL A 24 16.37 -5.62 -14.78
CA VAL A 24 15.58 -6.62 -15.51
C VAL A 24 14.10 -6.24 -15.53
N LEU A 25 13.55 -5.76 -14.41
CA LEU A 25 12.17 -5.28 -14.34
C LEU A 25 11.94 -4.02 -15.19
N PHE A 26 12.93 -3.13 -15.29
CA PHE A 26 12.85 -1.94 -16.11
C PHE A 26 12.91 -2.25 -17.61
N ILE A 27 13.72 -3.23 -18.04
CA ILE A 27 13.81 -3.66 -19.44
C ILE A 27 12.59 -4.50 -19.86
N ALA A 28 12.03 -5.30 -18.93
CA ALA A 28 10.82 -6.08 -19.17
C ALA A 28 9.53 -5.24 -19.15
N TRP A 29 9.62 -3.94 -18.87
CA TRP A 29 8.49 -3.02 -18.91
C TRP A 29 8.05 -2.77 -20.36
N PRO A 30 6.83 -3.17 -20.78
CA PRO A 30 6.37 -2.95 -22.13
C PRO A 30 6.13 -1.46 -22.36
N ARG A 31 6.90 -0.84 -23.25
CA ARG A 31 6.59 0.47 -23.81
C ARG A 31 5.29 0.35 -24.62
N GLY A 32 4.17 0.71 -24.00
CA GLY A 32 2.87 0.80 -24.65
C GLY A 32 2.90 1.85 -25.75
N GLU A 33 3.00 1.39 -27.00
CA GLU A 33 2.88 2.22 -28.20
C GLU A 33 1.41 2.63 -28.36
N ALA A 34 1.14 3.91 -28.12
CA ALA A 34 -0.14 4.53 -28.44
C ALA A 34 -0.35 4.49 -29.96
N ARG A 35 -1.39 3.80 -30.44
CA ARG A 35 -1.96 4.01 -31.80
C ARG A 35 -3.43 3.56 -31.86
N ASN A 36 -4.32 4.55 -31.89
CA ASN A 36 -5.63 4.50 -32.55
C ASN A 36 -5.54 5.47 -33.75
N PRO A 37 -5.99 5.13 -34.97
CA PRO A 37 -7.37 5.47 -35.34
C PRO A 37 -8.05 4.47 -36.31
N ARG A 38 -9.36 4.26 -36.06
CA ARG A 38 -10.46 3.91 -36.99
C ARG A 38 -10.13 3.82 -38.50
N ARG A 39 -10.53 2.70 -39.16
CA ARG A 39 -11.26 2.71 -40.45
C ARG A 39 -11.82 1.33 -40.87
N ARG A 40 -13.12 1.34 -41.16
CA ARG A 40 -13.90 0.55 -42.15
C ARG A 40 -13.97 -0.98 -42.02
N GLY A 41 -15.18 -1.45 -41.77
CA GLY A 41 -15.72 -2.63 -42.45
C GLY A 41 -17.21 -2.44 -42.73
N PRO A 42 -17.70 -2.70 -43.95
CA PRO A 42 -19.08 -3.04 -44.16
C PRO A 42 -19.22 -4.57 -44.36
N GLU A 43 -20.10 -5.14 -43.54
CA GLU A 43 -21.10 -6.16 -43.88
C GLU A 43 -20.67 -7.39 -44.70
N GLY A 44 -20.62 -8.54 -44.02
CA GLY A 44 -20.85 -9.86 -44.60
C GLY A 44 -21.92 -10.60 -43.79
N PRO A 45 -22.85 -11.36 -44.41
CA PRO A 45 -24.01 -11.95 -43.74
C PRO A 45 -23.64 -13.18 -42.89
N PRO A 46 -24.47 -13.55 -41.89
CA PRO A 46 -24.11 -14.54 -40.88
C PRO A 46 -24.25 -15.97 -41.42
N HIS A 47 -23.21 -16.78 -41.26
CA HIS A 47 -23.30 -18.22 -41.46
C HIS A 47 -23.70 -18.90 -40.14
N PRO A 48 -24.77 -19.72 -40.13
CA PRO A 48 -25.18 -20.47 -38.95
C PRO A 48 -24.27 -21.70 -38.78
N TYR A 49 -24.32 -22.32 -37.60
CA TYR A 49 -23.58 -23.51 -37.14
C TYR A 49 -22.24 -23.25 -36.40
N ARG A 50 -22.34 -22.99 -35.10
CA ARG A 50 -21.77 -23.93 -34.10
C ARG A 50 -22.34 -23.68 -32.70
N ARG A 51 -23.16 -24.61 -32.22
CA ARG A 51 -23.37 -24.83 -30.78
C ARG A 51 -22.05 -25.32 -30.17
N ALA A 52 -21.62 -24.76 -29.04
CA ALA A 52 -21.61 -25.46 -27.75
C ALA A 52 -20.62 -24.83 -26.74
N ALA A 53 -21.12 -24.78 -25.51
CA ALA A 53 -20.45 -24.70 -24.21
C ALA A 53 -20.04 -23.30 -23.66
N PRO A 54 -20.52 -22.95 -22.44
CA PRO A 54 -20.04 -21.80 -21.69
C PRO A 54 -18.69 -22.17 -21.06
N ARG A 55 -17.68 -21.32 -21.26
CA ARG A 55 -16.45 -21.37 -20.47
C ARG A 55 -16.16 -19.99 -19.92
N GLY A 56 -16.34 -19.90 -18.62
CA GLY A 56 -15.42 -19.22 -17.72
C GLY A 56 -15.14 -17.76 -17.99
N ALA A 57 -15.79 -16.92 -17.17
CA ALA A 57 -15.04 -15.93 -16.41
C ALA A 57 -13.71 -16.56 -15.91
N SER A 58 -12.57 -15.88 -15.91
CA SER A 58 -12.34 -14.48 -15.67
C SER A 58 -11.02 -14.11 -16.34
N ARG A 59 -11.04 -13.17 -17.28
CA ARG A 59 -9.81 -12.42 -17.57
C ARG A 59 -9.74 -11.41 -16.43
N SER A 60 -8.87 -11.68 -15.46
CA SER A 60 -8.58 -10.74 -14.37
C SER A 60 -8.15 -9.42 -15.02
N GLU A 61 -9.10 -8.49 -15.09
CA GLU A 61 -8.82 -7.08 -15.20
C GLU A 61 -7.98 -6.77 -13.96
N GLU A 62 -6.68 -6.60 -14.15
CA GLU A 62 -5.84 -5.93 -13.15
C GLU A 62 -6.35 -4.50 -13.07
N GLU A 63 -7.38 -4.32 -12.24
CA GLU A 63 -7.94 -3.04 -11.88
C GLU A 63 -6.80 -2.22 -11.27
N SER A 64 -6.44 -1.15 -11.99
CA SER A 64 -5.42 -0.19 -11.57
C SER A 64 -5.71 0.24 -10.13
N PRO A 65 -4.70 0.47 -9.27
CA PRO A 65 -4.93 1.05 -7.95
C PRO A 65 -5.80 2.31 -7.99
N GLN A 66 -5.73 3.08 -9.09
CA GLN A 66 -6.55 4.25 -9.34
C GLN A 66 -8.01 3.92 -9.68
N ASP A 67 -8.27 2.84 -10.42
CA ASP A 67 -9.63 2.37 -10.73
C ASP A 67 -10.30 1.75 -9.50
N ARG A 68 -9.53 1.07 -8.63
CA ARG A 68 -9.98 0.59 -7.32
C ARG A 68 -10.47 1.71 -6.40
N LEU A 69 -9.97 2.93 -6.59
CA LEU A 69 -10.33 4.13 -5.83
C LEU A 69 -11.49 4.91 -6.45
N ALA A 70 -12.13 4.44 -7.53
CA ALA A 70 -13.25 5.12 -8.17
C ALA A 70 -14.48 5.32 -7.23
N TRP A 71 -14.56 4.55 -6.13
CA TRP A 71 -15.58 4.74 -5.10
C TRP A 71 -15.32 5.92 -4.17
N ALA A 72 -14.08 6.44 -4.14
CA ALA A 72 -13.69 7.56 -3.28
C ALA A 72 -14.29 8.90 -3.76
N ALA A 73 -14.92 8.93 -4.95
CA ALA A 73 -15.57 10.06 -5.61
C ALA A 73 -14.65 11.29 -5.83
N PRO A 74 -14.54 11.81 -7.06
CA PRO A 74 -13.67 12.94 -7.34
C PRO A 74 -14.44 14.26 -7.20
N GLU A 75 -14.58 14.83 -6.00
CA GLU A 75 -14.81 16.28 -5.80
C GLU A 75 -14.30 16.71 -4.40
N GLU A 76 -13.42 17.72 -4.37
CA GLU A 76 -12.93 18.54 -3.23
C GLU A 76 -12.58 17.88 -1.89
N ASP A 77 -11.33 18.10 -1.46
CA ASP A 77 -10.74 17.67 -0.18
C ASP A 77 -10.99 16.20 0.17
N VAL A 78 -10.23 15.33 -0.50
CA VAL A 78 -10.10 13.92 -0.09
C VAL A 78 -9.50 13.88 1.31
N ILE A 79 -10.35 13.70 2.33
CA ILE A 79 -9.92 13.55 3.73
C ILE A 79 -9.67 12.07 4.00
N PRO A 80 -8.42 11.64 4.25
CA PRO A 80 -8.09 10.22 4.41
C PRO A 80 -8.87 9.52 5.53
N SER A 81 -9.19 10.24 6.62
CA SER A 81 -10.03 9.70 7.71
C SER A 81 -11.45 9.36 7.26
N ARG A 82 -12.06 10.14 6.35
CA ARG A 82 -13.39 9.85 5.79
C ARG A 82 -13.37 8.62 4.89
N ILE A 83 -12.32 8.46 4.09
CA ILE A 83 -12.11 7.27 3.26
C ILE A 83 -12.01 6.03 4.14
N VAL A 84 -11.17 6.06 5.18
CA VAL A 84 -11.03 4.93 6.12
C VAL A 84 -12.37 4.59 6.77
N GLU A 85 -13.13 5.59 7.21
CA GLU A 85 -14.43 5.37 7.83
C GLU A 85 -15.42 4.71 6.85
N GLN A 86 -15.51 5.21 5.61
CA GLN A 86 -16.39 4.65 4.58
C GLN A 86 -15.96 3.24 4.15
N ALA A 87 -14.66 3.00 3.97
CA ALA A 87 -14.12 1.67 3.69
C ALA A 87 -14.42 0.70 4.82
N THR A 88 -14.32 1.15 6.06
CA THR A 88 -14.65 0.36 7.25
C THR A 88 -16.13 -0.01 7.29
N ARG A 89 -17.03 0.95 6.98
CA ARG A 89 -18.48 0.70 6.91
C ARG A 89 -18.87 -0.25 5.77
N THR A 90 -18.15 -0.21 4.65
CA THR A 90 -18.43 -1.03 3.46
C THR A 90 -17.66 -2.36 3.44
N GLY A 91 -16.87 -2.65 4.48
CA GLY A 91 -16.06 -3.87 4.57
C GLY A 91 -14.80 -3.86 3.68
N ARG A 92 -14.48 -2.74 3.04
CA ARG A 92 -13.34 -2.55 2.12
C ARG A 92 -12.07 -2.09 2.85
N ARG A 93 -11.83 -2.59 4.07
CA ARG A 93 -10.74 -2.12 4.95
C ARG A 93 -9.34 -2.27 4.31
N TRP A 94 -9.10 -3.32 3.54
CA TRP A 94 -7.84 -3.52 2.82
C TRP A 94 -7.54 -2.44 1.79
N GLU A 95 -8.58 -1.86 1.18
CA GLU A 95 -8.40 -0.77 0.24
C GLU A 95 -8.09 0.55 0.94
N ALA A 96 -8.64 0.77 2.13
CA ALA A 96 -8.24 1.90 2.97
C ALA A 96 -6.77 1.80 3.39
N ILE A 97 -6.30 0.61 3.76
CA ILE A 97 -4.89 0.36 4.08
C ILE A 97 -4.02 0.69 2.86
N ALA A 98 -4.33 0.12 1.69
CA ALA A 98 -3.56 0.36 0.47
C ALA A 98 -3.58 1.85 0.03
N PHE A 99 -4.71 2.53 0.20
CA PHE A 99 -4.83 3.96 -0.05
C PHE A 99 -3.89 4.76 0.86
N LEU A 100 -3.94 4.52 2.18
CA LEU A 100 -3.07 5.21 3.12
C LEU A 100 -1.58 4.94 2.85
N GLU A 101 -1.22 3.69 2.53
CA GLU A 101 0.16 3.35 2.13
C GLU A 101 0.60 4.13 0.89
N SER A 102 -0.28 4.26 -0.10
CA SER A 102 -0.02 5.04 -1.32
C SER A 102 0.17 6.53 -1.02
N GLU A 103 -0.70 7.12 -0.19
CA GLU A 103 -0.61 8.53 0.19
C GLU A 103 0.69 8.82 0.94
N ILE A 104 1.05 7.97 1.91
CA ILE A 104 2.30 8.12 2.68
C ILE A 104 3.53 7.96 1.78
N ALA A 105 3.47 7.04 0.79
CA ALA A 105 4.55 6.87 -0.17
C ALA A 105 4.73 8.11 -1.07
N HIS A 106 3.65 8.86 -1.31
CA HIS A 106 3.71 10.12 -2.06
C HIS A 106 4.28 11.26 -1.20
N ALA A 107 3.81 11.39 0.03
CA ALA A 107 4.25 12.40 0.98
C ALA A 107 4.31 11.82 2.41
N PRO A 108 5.51 11.77 3.03
CA PRO A 108 5.64 11.38 4.43
C PRO A 108 4.83 12.32 5.34
N ASP A 109 3.79 11.77 5.97
CA ASP A 109 2.90 12.49 6.86
C ASP A 109 2.71 11.70 8.18
N PRO A 110 3.01 12.30 9.34
CA PRO A 110 2.90 11.62 10.64
C PRO A 110 1.46 11.24 11.01
N ASP A 111 0.46 12.04 10.65
CA ASP A 111 -0.94 11.77 10.94
C ASP A 111 -1.49 10.65 10.03
N LEU A 112 -1.07 10.60 8.76
CA LEU A 112 -1.44 9.48 7.88
C LEU A 112 -0.81 8.17 8.34
N ALA A 113 0.48 8.18 8.72
CA ALA A 113 1.14 7.00 9.28
C ALA A 113 0.48 6.54 10.59
N TYR A 114 0.06 7.48 11.46
CA TYR A 114 -0.70 7.16 12.66
C TYR A 114 -2.07 6.55 12.33
N LEU A 115 -2.80 7.11 11.36
CA LEU A 115 -4.10 6.61 10.91
C LEU A 115 -3.98 5.20 10.32
N LEU A 116 -2.92 4.93 9.56
CA LEU A 116 -2.63 3.59 9.03
C LEU A 116 -2.32 2.60 10.16
N ALA A 117 -1.48 2.98 11.10
CA ALA A 117 -1.19 2.16 12.28
C ALA A 117 -2.47 1.78 13.03
N ARG A 118 -3.34 2.77 13.27
CA ARG A 118 -4.63 2.55 13.94
C ARG A 118 -5.53 1.60 13.13
N THR A 119 -5.63 1.81 11.82
CA THR A 119 -6.44 0.98 10.92
C THR A 119 -5.98 -0.49 10.93
N LEU A 120 -4.67 -0.72 10.92
CA LEU A 120 -4.08 -2.07 11.02
C LEU A 120 -4.38 -2.72 12.37
N ALA A 121 -4.28 -1.95 13.47
CA ALA A 121 -4.57 -2.45 14.81
C ALA A 121 -6.05 -2.87 14.95
N GLU A 122 -6.97 -2.04 14.45
CA GLU A 122 -8.41 -2.35 14.40
C GLU A 122 -8.74 -3.54 13.48
N HIS A 123 -7.86 -3.85 12.52
CA HIS A 123 -7.98 -5.01 11.66
C HIS A 123 -7.35 -6.29 12.24
N GLY A 124 -6.72 -6.20 13.41
CA GLY A 124 -6.08 -7.35 14.06
C GLY A 124 -4.66 -7.63 13.57
N ASP A 125 -3.99 -6.64 12.95
CA ASP A 125 -2.55 -6.68 12.66
C ASP A 125 -1.76 -5.74 13.59
N PRO A 126 -1.54 -6.14 14.86
CA PRO A 126 -0.80 -5.32 15.80
C PRO A 126 0.70 -5.22 15.45
N ALA A 127 1.25 -6.15 14.66
CA ALA A 127 2.65 -6.09 14.23
C ALA A 127 2.85 -5.08 13.08
N GLY A 128 1.91 -5.01 12.14
CA GLY A 128 1.83 -3.93 11.16
C GLY A 128 1.64 -2.57 11.82
N ALA A 129 0.69 -2.49 12.76
CA ALA A 129 0.42 -1.27 13.52
C ALA A 129 1.66 -0.77 14.31
N GLU A 130 2.38 -1.66 14.97
CA GLU A 130 3.64 -1.34 15.68
C GLU A 130 4.65 -0.64 14.76
N ARG A 131 4.87 -1.21 13.58
CA ARG A 131 5.81 -0.66 12.57
C ARG A 131 5.38 0.72 12.11
N TRP A 132 4.11 0.89 11.79
CA TRP A 132 3.60 2.17 11.30
C TRP A 132 3.51 3.25 12.38
N LEU A 133 3.26 2.87 13.63
CA LEU A 133 3.27 3.81 14.75
C LEU A 133 4.69 4.33 15.03
N PHE A 134 5.70 3.46 14.91
CA PHE A 134 7.10 3.87 14.95
C PHE A 134 7.46 4.78 13.76
N THR A 135 6.95 4.49 12.55
CA THR A 135 7.12 5.36 11.38
C THR A 135 6.47 6.73 11.58
N ALA A 136 5.28 6.79 12.18
CA ALA A 136 4.62 8.06 12.52
C ALA A 136 5.50 8.90 13.45
N ALA A 137 6.11 8.28 14.46
CA ALA A 137 7.10 8.96 15.31
C ALA A 137 8.31 9.44 14.49
N ARG A 138 8.83 8.65 13.55
CA ARG A 138 9.93 9.11 12.67
C ARG A 138 9.53 10.29 11.79
N PHE A 139 8.27 10.40 11.38
CA PHE A 139 7.74 11.54 10.62
C PHE A 139 7.40 12.76 11.47
N GLY A 140 7.55 12.67 12.79
CA GLY A 140 7.40 13.80 13.70
C GLY A 140 6.18 13.72 14.62
N GLN A 141 5.43 12.61 14.64
CA GLN A 141 4.34 12.45 15.60
C GLN A 141 4.90 12.43 17.03
N ARG A 142 4.45 13.37 17.88
CA ARG A 142 4.91 13.50 19.27
C ARG A 142 3.74 13.53 20.26
N ASP A 143 2.82 12.59 20.09
CA ASP A 143 1.61 12.49 20.90
C ASP A 143 1.48 11.10 21.52
N LEU A 144 2.29 10.87 22.54
CA LEU A 144 2.31 9.62 23.31
C LEU A 144 0.97 9.37 24.03
N GLU A 145 0.39 10.41 24.63
CA GLU A 145 -0.84 10.26 25.40
C GLU A 145 -2.02 9.86 24.53
N ARG A 146 -2.11 10.39 23.30
CA ARG A 146 -3.07 9.89 22.31
C ARG A 146 -2.86 8.42 22.01
N ALA A 147 -1.63 7.96 21.78
CA ALA A 147 -1.35 6.55 21.50
C ALA A 147 -1.63 5.62 22.70
N ARG A 148 -1.45 6.09 23.94
CA ARG A 148 -1.77 5.34 25.17
C ARG A 148 -3.27 5.20 25.42
N THR A 149 -4.03 6.25 25.13
CA THR A 149 -5.48 6.29 25.38
C THR A 149 -6.29 5.69 24.24
N ASP A 150 -5.74 5.61 23.03
CA ASP A 150 -6.39 4.96 21.89
C ASP A 150 -6.55 3.45 22.15
N VAL A 151 -7.80 2.99 22.14
CA VAL A 151 -8.15 1.59 22.41
C VAL A 151 -7.70 0.66 21.28
N ALA A 152 -7.56 1.18 20.05
CA ALA A 152 -7.09 0.39 18.92
C ALA A 152 -5.70 -0.19 19.16
N PHE A 153 -4.85 0.53 19.91
CA PHE A 153 -3.48 0.12 20.19
C PHE A 153 -3.32 -0.77 21.42
N ALA A 154 -4.40 -1.23 22.07
CA ALA A 154 -4.29 -2.12 23.24
C ALA A 154 -3.38 -3.34 22.95
N ALA A 155 -3.62 -4.04 21.84
CA ALA A 155 -2.80 -5.19 21.44
C ALA A 155 -1.38 -4.82 20.98
N VAL A 156 -1.14 -3.56 20.61
CA VAL A 156 0.20 -3.05 20.27
C VAL A 156 1.00 -2.75 21.55
N ARG A 157 0.34 -2.27 22.60
CA ARG A 157 0.97 -1.96 23.90
C ARG A 157 1.49 -3.19 24.62
N ASP A 158 0.87 -4.35 24.39
CA ASP A 158 1.32 -5.63 24.95
C ASP A 158 2.57 -6.19 24.24
N ARG A 159 3.05 -5.53 23.18
CA ARG A 159 4.20 -5.99 22.38
C ARG A 159 5.53 -5.53 22.98
N PRO A 160 6.61 -6.30 22.80
CA PRO A 160 7.90 -6.01 23.41
C PRO A 160 8.54 -4.70 22.95
N GLU A 161 8.18 -4.20 21.77
CA GLU A 161 8.74 -2.96 21.23
C GLU A 161 7.99 -1.71 21.69
N TRP A 162 6.88 -1.85 22.43
CA TRP A 162 6.11 -0.72 22.94
C TRP A 162 6.95 0.34 23.68
N PRO A 163 7.87 -0.01 24.60
CA PRO A 163 8.70 0.99 25.28
C PRO A 163 9.54 1.86 24.33
N LYS A 164 9.97 1.32 23.18
CA LYS A 164 10.73 2.09 22.19
C LYS A 164 9.82 3.05 21.41
N ILE A 165 8.58 2.64 21.16
CA ILE A 165 7.57 3.50 20.54
C ILE A 165 7.20 4.63 21.49
N GLU A 166 7.07 4.35 22.79
CA GLU A 166 6.80 5.38 23.80
C GLU A 166 7.88 6.46 23.80
N ALA A 167 9.15 6.07 23.86
CA ALA A 167 10.27 7.01 23.79
C ALA A 167 10.23 7.84 22.49
N ALA A 168 10.02 7.19 21.35
CA ALA A 168 9.96 7.86 20.06
C ALA A 168 8.80 8.87 19.96
N LEU A 169 7.63 8.55 20.54
CA LEU A 169 6.47 9.45 20.60
C LEU A 169 6.61 10.54 21.68
N ALA A 170 7.35 10.31 22.76
CA ALA A 170 7.71 11.34 23.73
C ALA A 170 8.72 12.35 23.16
N GLY A 171 9.51 11.92 22.17
CA GLY A 171 10.60 12.71 21.59
C GLY A 171 11.91 12.60 22.34
N ASP A 172 12.08 11.51 23.10
CA ASP A 172 13.26 11.19 23.92
C ASP A 172 14.37 10.45 23.15
#